data_AF-A0A6I4UGL2-F1
#
_entry.id   AF-A0A6I4UGL2-F1
#
_cell.length_a   1.000
_cell.length_b   1.000
_cell.length_c   1.000
_cell.angle_alpha   90.00
_cell.angle_beta   90.00
_cell.angle_gamma   90.00
#
_symmetry.space_group_name_H-M   'P 1'
#
loop_
_entity.id
_entity.type
_entity.pdbx_description
1 polymer ?
#
loop_
_entity_poly.entity_id
_entity_poly.type
_entity_poly.pdbx_seq_one_letter_code
_entity_poly.pdbx_strand_id
1 'polypeptide(L)'
;MDNLGKARALAVLVPAALLGGAYVSQYGFSLPPCEMCWWQRYPHFAAVGIGLLAYLMKPPQVWTALAGLAILTSGLIGGFHAGVEYGWWEGITACTAPMAGADVLDFNAAPLIRCDVAPWTLGGISLAGFNFLISSVSGAAIVALAAYRK
;
A
#
# COMPACT_ATOMS: atom_id res chain seq x y z
N MET A 1 -8.42 -25.24 8.01
CA MET A 1 -7.86 -24.71 6.75
C MET A 1 -6.44 -25.23 6.58
N ASP A 2 -6.14 -25.79 5.42
CA ASP A 2 -4.78 -26.11 4.98
C ASP A 2 -3.96 -24.84 4.71
N ASN A 3 -2.66 -24.97 4.43
CA ASN A 3 -1.77 -23.82 4.22
C ASN A 3 -2.22 -22.96 3.03
N LEU A 4 -2.66 -23.60 1.94
CA LEU A 4 -3.13 -22.91 0.75
C LEU A 4 -4.46 -22.17 1.00
N GLY A 5 -5.39 -22.77 1.75
CA GLY A 5 -6.62 -22.10 2.15
C GLY A 5 -6.34 -20.86 3.01
N LYS A 6 -5.38 -20.92 3.94
CA LYS A 6 -4.92 -19.75 4.72
C LYS A 6 -4.33 -18.68 3.82
N ALA A 7 -3.46 -19.06 2.89
CA ALA A 7 -2.82 -18.14 1.96
C ALA A 7 -3.86 -17.41 1.08
N ARG A 8 -4.86 -18.12 0.54
CA ARG A 8 -5.95 -17.53 -0.27
C ARG A 8 -6.81 -16.55 0.53
N ALA A 9 -7.13 -16.90 1.78
CA ALA A 9 -7.89 -16.01 2.65
C ALA A 9 -7.11 -14.72 2.95
N LEU A 10 -5.83 -14.84 3.31
CA LEU A 10 -4.95 -13.70 3.56
C LEU A 10 -4.77 -12.83 2.31
N ALA A 11 -4.63 -13.44 1.13
CA ALA A 11 -4.47 -12.76 -0.15
C ALA A 11 -5.65 -11.84 -0.52
N VAL A 12 -6.84 -12.08 0.02
CA VAL A 12 -8.01 -11.21 -0.19
C VAL A 12 -8.22 -10.29 1.01
N LEU A 13 -8.19 -10.83 2.23
CA LEU A 13 -8.57 -10.08 3.43
C LEU A 13 -7.57 -8.98 3.79
N VAL A 14 -6.26 -9.23 3.64
CA VAL A 14 -5.24 -8.23 3.99
C VAL A 14 -5.31 -6.99 3.11
N PRO A 15 -5.24 -7.08 1.76
CA PRO A 15 -5.32 -5.89 0.93
C PRO A 15 -6.69 -5.21 1.03
N ALA A 16 -7.78 -5.97 1.20
CA ALA A 16 -9.10 -5.39 1.44
C ALA A 16 -9.16 -4.59 2.76
N ALA A 17 -8.58 -5.10 3.84
CA ALA A 17 -8.51 -4.41 5.12
C ALA A 17 -7.63 -3.15 5.05
N LEU A 18 -6.49 -3.21 4.34
CA LEU A 18 -5.60 -2.06 4.15
C LEU A 18 -6.25 -0.97 3.29
N LEU A 19 -6.96 -1.35 2.21
CA LEU A 19 -7.76 -0.41 1.42
C LEU A 19 -8.91 0.18 2.25
N GLY A 20 -9.60 -0.64 3.03
CA GLY A 20 -10.63 -0.20 3.96
C GLY A 20 -10.08 0.83 4.96
N GLY A 21 -8.94 0.54 5.58
CA GLY A 21 -8.23 1.46 6.46
C GLY A 21 -7.86 2.76 5.75
N ALA A 22 -7.34 2.71 4.53
CA ALA A 22 -6.98 3.89 3.75
C ALA A 22 -8.19 4.78 3.42
N TYR A 23 -9.34 4.17 3.10
CA TYR A 23 -10.58 4.93 2.85
C TYR A 23 -11.22 5.46 4.13
N VAL A 24 -11.13 4.73 5.24
CA VAL A 24 -11.54 5.24 6.56
C VAL A 24 -10.66 6.42 6.97
N SER A 25 -9.35 6.37 6.77
CA SER A 25 -8.45 7.51 6.99
C SER A 25 -8.83 8.70 6.10
N GLN A 26 -9.10 8.45 4.82
CA GLN A 26 -9.46 9.50 3.86
C GLN A 26 -10.79 10.19 4.20
N TYR A 27 -11.86 9.44 4.43
CA TYR A 27 -13.21 9.98 4.56
C TYR A 27 -13.67 10.13 6.02
N GLY A 28 -13.19 9.28 6.93
CA GLY A 28 -13.54 9.32 8.34
C GLY A 28 -12.65 10.23 9.19
N PHE A 29 -11.38 10.40 8.80
CA PHE A 29 -10.41 11.24 9.52
C PHE A 29 -9.89 12.43 8.71
N SER A 30 -10.47 12.67 7.52
CA SER A 30 -10.09 13.79 6.63
C SER A 30 -8.60 13.83 6.30
N LEU A 31 -7.98 12.65 6.09
CA LEU A 31 -6.58 12.50 5.68
C LEU A 31 -6.52 12.19 4.18
N PRO A 32 -6.61 13.19 3.30
CA PRO A 32 -6.66 12.95 1.87
C PRO A 32 -5.34 12.33 1.37
N PRO A 33 -5.37 11.40 0.42
CA PRO A 33 -4.17 10.72 -0.05
C PRO A 33 -3.32 11.64 -0.92
N CYS A 34 -2.01 11.59 -0.73
CA CYS A 34 -1.05 12.12 -1.68
C CYS A 34 -0.86 11.19 -2.89
N GLU A 35 -0.01 11.58 -3.84
CA GLU A 35 0.31 10.78 -5.02
C GLU A 35 0.90 9.40 -4.66
N MET A 36 1.89 9.37 -3.75
CA MET A 36 2.51 8.10 -3.33
C MET A 36 1.56 7.20 -2.54
N CYS A 37 0.56 7.75 -1.83
CA CYS A 37 -0.50 6.96 -1.22
C CYS A 37 -1.32 6.21 -2.27
N TRP A 38 -1.58 6.82 -3.44
CA TRP A 38 -2.24 6.12 -4.55
C TRP A 38 -1.38 5.02 -5.16
N TRP A 39 -0.06 5.22 -5.24
CA TRP A 39 0.86 4.18 -5.70
C TRP A 39 0.78 2.91 -4.83
N GLN A 40 0.54 3.05 -3.52
CA GLN A 40 0.34 1.91 -2.61
C GLN A 40 -1.02 1.24 -2.78
N ARG A 41 -2.05 1.98 -3.19
CA ARG A 41 -3.42 1.45 -3.38
C ARG A 41 -3.54 0.59 -4.63
N TYR A 42 -2.87 0.95 -5.75
CA TYR A 42 -2.99 0.19 -7.00
C TYR A 42 -2.58 -1.29 -6.87
N PRO A 43 -1.44 -1.65 -6.25
CA PRO A 43 -1.09 -3.04 -6.05
C PRO A 43 -2.04 -3.76 -5.09
N HIS A 44 -2.66 -3.06 -4.12
CA HIS A 44 -3.70 -3.66 -3.27
C HIS A 44 -4.98 -3.97 -4.05
N PHE A 45 -5.42 -3.08 -4.96
CA PHE A 45 -6.56 -3.39 -5.84
C PHE A 45 -6.27 -4.59 -6.74
N ALA A 46 -5.06 -4.64 -7.32
CA ALA A 46 -4.60 -5.79 -8.08
C ALA A 46 -4.59 -7.07 -7.22
N ALA A 47 -4.08 -6.99 -5.99
CA ALA A 47 -4.03 -8.12 -5.06
C ALA A 47 -5.42 -8.66 -4.73
N VAL A 48 -6.41 -7.79 -4.47
CA VAL A 48 -7.80 -8.23 -4.23
C VAL A 48 -8.34 -8.97 -5.46
N GLY A 49 -8.20 -8.38 -6.66
CA GLY A 49 -8.66 -9.02 -7.90
C GLY A 49 -8.01 -10.38 -8.15
N ILE A 50 -6.68 -10.44 -8.07
CA ILE A 50 -5.90 -11.67 -8.26
C ILE A 50 -6.21 -12.71 -7.16
N GLY A 51 -6.37 -12.27 -5.91
CA GLY A 51 -6.72 -13.12 -4.77
C GLY A 51 -8.09 -13.76 -4.93
N LEU A 52 -9.08 -13.01 -5.47
CA LEU A 52 -10.39 -13.56 -5.82
C LEU A 52 -10.29 -14.54 -7.00
N LEU A 53 -9.50 -14.24 -8.02
CA LEU A 53 -9.24 -15.19 -9.13
C LEU A 53 -8.63 -16.50 -8.63
N ALA A 54 -7.85 -16.46 -7.54
CA ALA A 54 -7.33 -17.67 -6.94
C ALA A 54 -8.45 -18.62 -6.53
N TYR A 55 -9.66 -18.17 -6.19
CA TYR A 55 -10.83 -19.01 -5.89
C TYR A 55 -11.50 -19.66 -7.11
N LEU A 56 -11.34 -19.04 -8.28
CA LEU A 56 -12.05 -19.41 -9.51
C LEU A 56 -11.16 -20.20 -10.48
N MET A 57 -9.85 -19.97 -10.45
CA MET A 57 -8.90 -20.49 -11.45
C MET A 57 -7.93 -21.51 -10.87
N LYS A 58 -7.46 -22.43 -11.73
CA LYS A 58 -6.42 -23.43 -11.40
C LYS A 58 -5.13 -23.09 -12.15
N PRO A 59 -3.94 -23.39 -11.57
CA PRO A 59 -3.72 -23.84 -10.20
C PRO A 59 -3.86 -22.68 -9.19
N PRO A 60 -4.63 -22.84 -8.10
CA PRO A 60 -4.88 -21.75 -7.14
C PRO A 60 -3.61 -21.20 -6.48
N GLN A 61 -2.55 -22.01 -6.38
CA GLN A 61 -1.26 -21.64 -5.80
C GLN A 61 -0.62 -20.46 -6.55
N VAL A 62 -0.68 -20.48 -7.89
CA VAL A 62 -0.05 -19.44 -8.73
C VAL A 62 -0.76 -18.10 -8.51
N TRP A 63 -2.09 -18.08 -8.59
CA TRP A 63 -2.89 -16.88 -8.34
C TRP A 63 -2.69 -16.35 -6.92
N THR A 64 -2.63 -17.25 -5.92
CA THR A 64 -2.37 -16.86 -4.53
C THR A 64 -0.99 -16.21 -4.37
N ALA A 65 0.05 -16.79 -5.00
CA ALA A 65 1.39 -16.24 -4.97
C ALA A 65 1.47 -14.88 -5.69
N LEU A 66 0.80 -14.72 -6.83
CA LEU A 66 0.72 -13.45 -7.55
C LEU A 66 0.05 -12.35 -6.71
N ALA A 67 -1.02 -12.69 -5.98
CA ALA A 67 -1.65 -11.75 -5.05
C ALA A 67 -0.69 -11.37 -3.91
N GLY A 68 0.03 -12.36 -3.35
CA GLY A 68 1.07 -12.11 -2.34
C GLY A 68 2.19 -11.20 -2.84
N LEU A 69 2.63 -11.37 -4.09
CA LEU A 69 3.63 -10.49 -4.73
C LEU A 69 3.10 -9.07 -4.92
N ALA A 70 1.84 -8.90 -5.34
CA ALA A 70 1.23 -7.57 -5.47
C ALA A 70 1.14 -6.84 -4.10
N ILE A 71 0.78 -7.56 -3.04
CA ILE A 71 0.79 -7.02 -1.66
C ILE A 71 2.22 -6.62 -1.27
N LEU A 72 3.20 -7.49 -1.52
CA LEU A 72 4.61 -7.20 -1.23
C LEU A 72 5.10 -5.95 -1.98
N THR A 73 4.72 -5.78 -3.26
CA THR A 73 5.01 -4.57 -4.02
C THR A 73 4.42 -3.32 -3.37
N SER A 74 3.17 -3.35 -2.90
CA SER A 74 2.60 -2.23 -2.13
C SER A 74 3.42 -1.95 -0.86
N GLY A 75 3.85 -3.01 -0.16
CA GLY A 75 4.72 -2.89 0.99
C GLY A 75 6.00 -2.14 0.66
N LEU A 76 6.74 -2.57 -0.36
CA LEU A 76 7.99 -1.92 -0.78
C LEU A 76 7.79 -0.45 -1.16
N ILE A 77 6.71 -0.12 -1.87
CA ILE A 77 6.35 1.28 -2.17
C ILE A 77 6.06 2.04 -0.87
N GLY A 78 5.36 1.42 0.09
CA GLY A 78 5.13 1.97 1.42
C GLY A 78 6.43 2.25 2.18
N GLY A 79 7.42 1.37 2.05
CA GLY A 79 8.74 1.53 2.67
C GLY A 79 9.50 2.70 2.05
N PHE A 80 9.44 2.83 0.72
CA PHE A 80 9.97 3.99 0.02
C PHE A 80 9.30 5.29 0.48
N HIS A 81 7.97 5.34 0.51
CA HIS A 81 7.21 6.52 0.90
C HIS A 81 7.47 6.91 2.37
N ALA A 82 7.47 5.94 3.29
CA ALA A 82 7.78 6.19 4.69
C ALA A 82 9.20 6.76 4.87
N GLY A 83 10.18 6.27 4.10
CA GLY A 83 11.52 6.85 4.15
C GLY A 83 11.60 8.28 3.59
N VAL A 84 10.74 8.65 2.63
CA VAL A 84 10.59 10.06 2.22
C VAL A 84 9.99 10.88 3.37
N GLU A 85 8.92 10.40 4.01
CA GLU A 85 8.28 11.07 5.16
C GLU A 85 9.22 11.21 6.38
N TYR A 86 10.17 10.28 6.54
CA TYR A 86 11.15 10.31 7.62
C TYR A 86 12.45 11.06 7.25
N GLY A 87 12.55 11.58 6.02
CA GLY A 87 13.73 12.28 5.54
C GLY A 87 14.97 11.39 5.36
N TRP A 88 14.79 10.08 5.16
CA TRP A 88 15.89 9.17 4.83
C TRP A 88 16.41 9.39 3.40
N TRP A 89 15.53 9.82 2.51
CA TRP A 89 15.84 10.18 1.13
C TRP A 89 14.81 11.16 0.57
N GLU A 90 15.18 11.85 -0.51
CA GLU A 90 14.30 12.77 -1.22
C GLU A 90 13.21 12.04 -1.99
N GLY A 91 12.03 12.67 -2.09
CA GLY A 91 10.95 12.17 -2.91
C GLY A 91 11.21 12.43 -4.40
N ILE A 92 10.81 11.49 -5.25
CA ILE A 92 10.98 11.55 -6.71
C ILE A 92 9.82 12.25 -7.44
N THR A 93 8.82 12.71 -6.71
CA THR A 93 7.59 13.28 -7.27
C THR A 93 7.64 14.81 -7.28
N ALA A 94 6.85 15.45 -8.15
CA ALA A 94 6.62 16.88 -8.05
C ALA A 94 6.00 17.28 -6.69
N CYS A 95 5.28 16.37 -6.04
CA CYS A 95 4.67 16.56 -4.73
C CYS A 95 5.67 16.67 -3.56
N THR A 96 6.96 16.52 -3.82
CA THR A 96 8.05 16.67 -2.85
C THR A 96 9.07 17.73 -3.28
N ALA A 97 8.91 18.32 -4.46
CA ALA A 97 9.81 19.36 -4.93
C ALA A 97 9.68 20.64 -4.07
N PRO A 98 10.79 21.34 -3.77
CA PRO A 98 10.72 22.67 -3.19
C PRO A 98 9.89 23.57 -4.11
N MET A 99 8.93 24.32 -3.55
CA MET A 99 8.10 25.26 -4.30
C MET A 99 8.91 26.51 -4.71
N ALA A 100 9.99 26.33 -5.47
CA ALA A 100 10.77 27.41 -6.02
C ALA A 100 10.01 28.02 -7.20
N GLY A 101 9.38 29.18 -6.98
CA GLY A 101 8.66 29.93 -8.02
C GLY A 101 7.14 29.70 -8.06
N ALA A 102 6.55 29.06 -7.05
CA ALA A 102 5.10 29.04 -6.92
C ALA A 102 4.59 30.44 -6.55
N ASP A 103 3.71 30.99 -7.37
CA ASP A 103 3.00 32.22 -7.04
C ASP A 103 2.06 31.92 -5.87
N VAL A 104 2.48 32.35 -4.67
CA VAL A 104 1.71 32.21 -3.42
C VAL A 104 0.37 32.96 -3.45
N LEU A 105 0.10 33.73 -4.52
CA LEU A 105 -1.14 34.45 -4.77
C LEU A 105 -2.03 33.79 -5.85
N ASP A 106 -1.63 32.66 -6.43
CA ASP A 106 -2.51 31.92 -7.35
C ASP A 106 -3.57 31.13 -6.57
N PHE A 107 -4.71 31.78 -6.32
CA PHE A 107 -5.87 31.20 -5.66
C PHE A 107 -6.55 30.08 -6.47
N ASN A 108 -6.15 29.86 -7.74
CA ASN A 108 -6.65 28.76 -8.57
C ASN A 108 -5.76 27.51 -8.50
N ALA A 109 -4.60 27.58 -7.84
CA ALA A 109 -3.74 26.43 -7.65
C ALA A 109 -4.44 25.37 -6.79
N ALA A 110 -4.60 24.16 -7.34
CA ALA A 110 -5.19 23.05 -6.60
C ALA A 110 -4.33 22.75 -5.36
N PRO A 111 -4.93 22.58 -4.16
CA PRO A 111 -4.17 22.27 -2.96
C PRO A 111 -3.44 20.93 -3.13
N LEU A 112 -2.13 21.01 -3.27
CA LEU A 112 -1.27 19.85 -3.49
C LEU A 112 -0.93 19.21 -2.13
N ILE A 113 -1.30 17.94 -1.98
CA ILE A 113 -1.00 17.17 -0.76
C ILE A 113 0.43 16.64 -0.87
N ARG A 114 1.26 17.08 0.06
CA ARG A 114 2.69 16.74 0.12
C ARG A 114 2.91 15.26 0.40
N CYS A 115 3.86 14.63 -0.31
CA CYS A 115 4.24 13.23 -0.06
C CYS A 115 5.40 13.07 0.94
N ASP A 116 6.05 14.17 1.34
CA ASP A 116 7.16 14.19 2.29
C ASP A 116 6.71 14.51 3.73
N VAL A 117 5.40 14.67 3.94
CA VAL A 117 4.83 14.95 5.26
C VAL A 117 3.84 13.85 5.60
N ALA A 118 4.15 13.09 6.65
CA ALA A 118 3.23 12.10 7.18
C ALA A 118 1.96 12.78 7.73
N PRO A 119 0.77 12.50 7.19
CA PRO A 119 -0.47 13.15 7.64
C PRO A 119 -0.91 12.68 9.02
N TRP A 120 -0.44 11.49 9.43
CA TRP A 120 -0.69 10.92 10.75
C TRP A 120 0.40 9.91 11.09
N THR A 121 0.73 9.81 12.38
CA THR A 121 1.68 8.84 12.92
C THR A 121 1.15 8.23 14.22
N LEU A 122 1.54 6.99 14.49
CA LEU A 122 1.32 6.30 15.77
C LEU A 122 2.59 5.61 16.21
N GLY A 123 3.07 5.95 17.40
CA GLY A 123 4.33 5.40 17.92
C GLY A 123 5.54 5.71 17.03
N GLY A 124 5.52 6.83 16.29
CA GLY A 124 6.57 7.20 15.34
C GLY A 124 6.46 6.52 13.97
N ILE A 125 5.43 5.71 13.73
CA ILE A 125 5.20 5.03 12.44
C ILE A 125 4.09 5.77 11.68
N SER A 126 4.37 6.18 10.45
CA SER A 126 3.38 6.79 9.55
C SER A 126 2.40 5.77 8.98
N LEU A 127 1.32 6.25 8.36
CA LEU A 127 0.38 5.38 7.63
C LEU A 127 1.09 4.59 6.51
N ALA A 128 2.04 5.21 5.80
CA ALA A 128 2.87 4.52 4.80
C ALA A 128 3.76 3.45 5.46
N GLY A 129 4.32 3.75 6.64
CA GLY A 129 5.09 2.81 7.44
C GLY A 129 4.27 1.60 7.90
N PHE A 130 3.04 1.79 8.35
CA PHE A 130 2.14 0.66 8.66
C PHE A 130 1.82 -0.18 7.42
N ASN A 131 1.58 0.46 6.27
CA ASN A 131 1.40 -0.27 5.02
C ASN A 131 2.63 -1.09 4.64
N PHE A 132 3.84 -0.53 4.79
CA PHE A 132 5.09 -1.25 4.58
C PHE A 132 5.18 -2.51 5.45
N LEU A 133 4.99 -2.36 6.77
CA LEU A 133 5.14 -3.47 7.72
C LEU A 133 4.12 -4.57 7.46
N ILE A 134 2.83 -4.21 7.37
CA ILE A 134 1.75 -5.19 7.22
C ILE A 134 1.86 -5.87 5.86
N SER A 135 2.03 -5.11 4.79
CA SER A 135 2.06 -5.66 3.43
C SER A 135 3.31 -6.48 3.15
N SER A 136 4.47 -6.08 3.66
CA SER A 136 5.70 -6.85 3.44
C SER A 136 5.67 -8.19 4.17
N VAL A 137 5.23 -8.20 5.43
CA VAL A 137 5.13 -9.43 6.22
C VAL A 137 4.05 -10.36 5.66
N SER A 138 2.86 -9.84 5.40
CA SER A 138 1.75 -10.65 4.88
C SER A 138 2.00 -11.14 3.46
N GLY A 139 2.51 -10.29 2.56
CA GLY A 139 2.85 -10.66 1.19
C GLY A 139 3.90 -11.78 1.14
N ALA A 140 4.98 -11.65 1.92
CA ALA A 140 5.99 -12.70 2.04
C ALA A 140 5.41 -14.01 2.61
N ALA A 141 4.57 -13.92 3.66
CA ALA A 141 3.92 -15.09 4.24
C ALA A 141 2.98 -15.78 3.26
N ILE A 142 2.19 -15.04 2.47
CA ILE A 142 1.29 -15.58 1.45
C ILE A 142 2.07 -16.32 0.37
N VAL A 143 3.15 -15.72 -0.15
CA VAL A 143 4.01 -16.35 -1.17
C VAL A 143 4.63 -17.64 -0.62
N ALA A 144 5.16 -17.61 0.60
CA ALA A 144 5.73 -18.80 1.24
C ALA A 144 4.68 -19.90 1.40
N LEU A 145 3.52 -19.59 1.98
CA LEU A 145 2.44 -20.55 2.20
C LEU A 145 1.86 -21.13 0.90
N ALA A 146 1.86 -20.36 -0.19
CA ALA A 146 1.45 -20.82 -1.51
C ALA A 146 2.48 -21.75 -2.18
N ALA A 147 3.77 -21.55 -1.89
CA ALA A 147 4.88 -22.35 -2.43
C ALA A 147 5.08 -23.68 -1.71
N TYR A 148 4.84 -23.73 -0.40
CA TYR A 148 5.00 -24.97 0.39
C TYR A 148 3.89 -25.98 0.08
N ARG A 149 4.19 -26.92 -0.81
CA ARG A 149 3.40 -28.13 -1.04
C ARG A 149 3.70 -29.14 0.07
N LYS A 150 2.72 -29.42 0.93
CA LYS A 150 2.67 -30.74 1.59
C LYS A 150 2.06 -31.73 0.62
#